data_AF-A0A1H8AN94-F1
#
_entry.id   AF-A0A1H8AN94-F1
#
_cell.length_a   1.000
_cell.length_b   1.000
_cell.length_c   1.000
_cell.angle_alpha   90.00
_cell.angle_beta   90.00
_cell.angle_gamma   90.00
#
_symmetry.space_group_name_H-M   'P 1'
#
loop_
_entity.id
_entity.type
_entity.pdbx_description
1 polymer ?
#
loop_
_entity_poly.entity_id
_entity_poly.type
_entity_poly.pdbx_seq_one_letter_code
_entity_poly.pdbx_strand_id
1 'polypeptide(L)'
;MTQNMTDQSEAPGTIAEMKEAVGSLFMLWSRVEADLVKALAELSGPPKADTPHGIGRTLAAWKALHEDIAGRGTDHLEVVCALHGHLAGALRVRNAIAHGLESYGIAGSDGSGEAYFQCRLKDAPEVITLRHLKACLSRLAGARMHISRLTYAALHPGERGLQSLYDDVTDLMRRHED
;
A
#
# COMPACT_ATOMS: atom_id res chain seq x y z
N MET A 1 -2.90 -34.68 34.76
CA MET A 1 -3.84 -33.96 33.88
C MET A 1 -3.05 -32.86 33.20
N THR A 2 -2.54 -33.13 32.01
CA THR A 2 -1.69 -32.20 31.27
C THR A 2 -2.23 -32.11 29.85
N GLN A 3 -2.59 -30.89 29.47
CA GLN A 3 -2.83 -30.30 28.15
C GLN A 3 -2.99 -31.20 26.92
N ASN A 4 -4.04 -30.92 26.15
CA ASN A 4 -3.90 -30.75 24.70
C ASN A 4 -4.72 -29.52 24.28
N MET A 5 -4.03 -28.38 24.23
CA MET A 5 -4.45 -27.21 23.46
C MET A 5 -4.26 -27.59 22.01
N THR A 6 -5.37 -27.82 21.31
CA THR A 6 -5.36 -28.01 19.86
C THR A 6 -4.93 -26.70 19.24
N ASP A 7 -3.69 -26.68 18.79
CA ASP A 7 -3.11 -25.68 17.91
C ASP A 7 -4.05 -25.50 16.70
N GLN A 8 -4.74 -24.36 16.63
CA GLN A 8 -5.48 -23.97 15.45
C GLN A 8 -4.46 -23.53 14.39
N SER A 9 -3.82 -24.52 13.76
CA SER A 9 -3.06 -24.31 12.53
C SER A 9 -4.02 -23.70 11.51
N GLU A 10 -3.85 -22.41 11.22
CA GLU A 10 -4.46 -21.76 10.08
C GLU A 10 -4.27 -22.66 8.85
N ALA A 11 -5.35 -23.01 8.16
CA ALA A 11 -5.24 -23.81 6.95
C ALA A 11 -4.30 -23.09 5.97
N PRO A 12 -3.38 -23.81 5.28
CA PRO A 12 -2.50 -23.20 4.31
C PRO A 12 -3.32 -22.45 3.26
N GLY A 13 -2.94 -21.19 3.03
CA GLY A 13 -3.63 -20.31 2.11
C GLY A 13 -3.77 -20.92 0.71
N THR A 14 -4.97 -20.85 0.15
CA THR A 14 -5.32 -21.47 -1.13
C THR A 14 -5.07 -20.55 -2.32
N ILE A 15 -4.93 -21.14 -3.53
CA ILE A 15 -4.85 -20.37 -4.79
C ILE A 15 -6.12 -19.57 -5.06
N ALA A 16 -7.28 -20.03 -4.55
CA ALA A 16 -8.53 -19.28 -4.64
C ALA A 16 -8.45 -17.97 -3.86
N GLU A 17 -8.00 -18.02 -2.61
CA GLU A 17 -7.77 -16.83 -1.78
C GLU A 17 -6.73 -15.88 -2.41
N MET A 18 -5.68 -16.40 -3.04
CA MET A 18 -4.75 -15.54 -3.79
C MET A 18 -5.44 -14.79 -4.93
N LYS A 19 -6.29 -15.47 -5.73
CA LYS A 19 -7.03 -14.83 -6.82
C LYS A 19 -7.99 -13.76 -6.31
N GLU A 20 -8.69 -14.02 -5.22
CA GLU A 20 -9.56 -13.04 -4.55
C GLU A 20 -8.76 -11.85 -4.01
N ALA A 21 -7.60 -12.11 -3.42
CA ALA A 21 -6.68 -11.08 -2.94
C ALA A 21 -6.17 -10.19 -4.09
N VAL A 22 -5.90 -10.76 -5.27
CA VAL A 22 -5.56 -9.98 -6.47
C VAL A 22 -6.71 -9.07 -6.89
N GLY A 23 -7.94 -9.58 -6.97
CA GLY A 23 -9.10 -8.75 -7.29
C GLY A 23 -9.23 -7.57 -6.32
N SER A 24 -9.07 -7.84 -5.03
CA SER A 24 -9.07 -6.82 -3.97
C SER A 24 -7.94 -5.80 -4.14
N LEU A 25 -6.73 -6.24 -4.53
CA LEU A 25 -5.57 -5.39 -4.75
C LEU A 25 -5.84 -4.36 -5.85
N PHE A 26 -6.37 -4.80 -6.99
CA PHE A 26 -6.69 -3.89 -8.10
C PHE A 26 -7.83 -2.93 -7.74
N MET A 27 -8.85 -3.41 -7.05
CA MET A 27 -9.97 -2.58 -6.59
C MET A 27 -9.51 -1.49 -5.62
N LEU A 28 -8.69 -1.84 -4.61
CA LEU A 28 -8.14 -0.88 -3.66
C LEU A 28 -7.25 0.15 -4.35
N TRP A 29 -6.40 -0.28 -5.29
CA TRP A 29 -5.57 0.63 -6.07
C TRP A 29 -6.37 1.63 -6.90
N SER A 30 -7.47 1.21 -7.53
CA SER A 30 -8.35 2.13 -8.26
C SER A 30 -8.91 3.23 -7.35
N ARG A 31 -9.28 2.87 -6.11
CA ARG A 31 -9.76 3.84 -5.12
C ARG A 31 -8.64 4.76 -4.61
N VAL A 32 -7.45 4.22 -4.35
CA VAL A 32 -6.28 5.00 -3.95
C VAL A 32 -5.86 5.97 -5.06
N GLU A 33 -5.89 5.54 -6.32
CA GLU A 33 -5.59 6.42 -7.47
C GLU A 33 -6.58 7.58 -7.57
N ALA A 34 -7.88 7.32 -7.41
CA ALA A 34 -8.89 8.37 -7.41
C ALA A 34 -8.67 9.40 -6.29
N ASP A 35 -8.33 8.95 -5.08
CA ASP A 35 -8.06 9.85 -3.96
C ASP A 35 -6.73 10.59 -4.12
N LEU A 36 -5.70 9.97 -4.73
CA LEU A 36 -4.46 10.67 -5.08
C LEU A 36 -4.72 11.78 -6.10
N VAL A 37 -5.53 11.51 -7.14
CA VAL A 37 -5.91 12.54 -8.13
C VAL A 37 -6.68 13.68 -7.46
N LYS A 38 -7.61 13.36 -6.56
CA LYS A 38 -8.33 14.37 -5.78
C LYS A 38 -7.38 15.20 -4.90
N ALA A 39 -6.47 14.54 -4.17
CA ALA A 39 -5.48 15.21 -3.33
C ALA A 39 -4.56 16.12 -4.14
N LEU A 40 -4.09 15.69 -5.31
CA LEU A 40 -3.32 16.53 -6.22
C LEU A 40 -4.09 17.79 -6.65
N ALA A 41 -5.38 17.63 -6.94
CA ALA A 41 -6.23 18.75 -7.32
C ALA A 41 -6.44 19.75 -6.17
N GLU A 42 -6.51 19.26 -4.94
CA GLU A 42 -6.59 20.10 -3.74
C GLU A 42 -5.28 20.87 -3.48
N LEU A 43 -4.12 20.24 -3.67
CA LEU A 43 -2.81 20.84 -3.41
C LEU A 43 -2.33 21.80 -4.51
N SER A 44 -2.64 21.50 -5.78
CA SER A 44 -2.07 22.23 -6.94
C SER A 44 -3.11 22.94 -7.82
N GLY A 45 -4.38 22.85 -7.46
CA GLY A 45 -5.49 23.31 -8.30
C GLY A 45 -5.92 22.28 -9.34
N PRO A 46 -6.89 22.61 -10.21
CA PRO A 46 -7.51 21.62 -11.11
C PRO A 46 -6.49 20.96 -12.05
N PRO A 47 -6.72 19.68 -12.43
CA PRO A 47 -5.83 18.94 -13.33
C PRO A 47 -5.61 19.70 -14.64
N LYS A 48 -4.35 19.96 -14.99
CA LYS A 48 -3.98 20.50 -16.30
C LYS A 48 -3.88 19.37 -17.33
N ALA A 49 -3.83 19.70 -18.62
CA ALA A 49 -3.61 18.72 -19.69
C ALA A 49 -2.35 17.86 -19.46
N ASP A 50 -1.35 18.39 -18.74
CA ASP A 50 -0.10 17.70 -18.43
C ASP A 50 -0.11 16.95 -17.08
N THR A 51 -1.30 16.67 -16.53
CA THR A 51 -1.42 15.92 -15.27
C THR A 51 -0.77 14.54 -15.41
N PRO A 52 0.09 14.09 -14.48
CA PRO A 52 0.79 12.83 -14.62
C PRO A 52 -0.19 11.66 -14.75
N HIS A 53 -0.07 10.89 -15.84
CA HIS A 53 -0.91 9.72 -16.05
C HIS A 53 -0.33 8.47 -15.38
N GLY A 54 -1.15 7.77 -14.61
CA GLY A 54 -0.85 6.48 -14.01
C GLY A 54 -0.36 6.58 -12.57
N ILE A 55 -0.90 5.69 -11.73
CA ILE A 55 -0.70 5.56 -10.29
C ILE A 55 0.70 5.96 -9.79
N GLY A 56 1.76 5.40 -10.38
CA GLY A 56 3.14 5.66 -9.90
C GLY A 56 3.57 7.11 -10.07
N ARG A 57 3.18 7.76 -11.17
CA ARG A 57 3.48 9.18 -11.39
C ARG A 57 2.60 10.07 -10.52
N THR A 58 1.32 9.72 -10.36
CA THR A 58 0.39 10.43 -9.47
C THR A 58 0.89 10.41 -8.02
N LEU A 59 1.34 9.24 -7.54
CA LEU A 59 1.88 9.06 -6.20
C LEU A 59 3.16 9.88 -5.97
N ALA A 60 4.08 9.88 -6.94
CA ALA A 60 5.32 10.66 -6.87
C ALA A 60 5.04 12.18 -6.87
N ALA A 61 4.12 12.64 -7.72
CA ALA A 61 3.72 14.04 -7.76
C ALA A 61 3.06 14.49 -6.44
N TRP A 62 2.25 13.62 -5.82
CA TRP A 62 1.62 13.91 -4.53
C TRP A 62 2.66 14.12 -3.43
N LYS A 63 3.68 13.24 -3.35
CA LYS A 63 4.81 13.43 -2.43
C LYS A 63 5.58 14.73 -2.71
N ALA A 64 5.87 15.03 -3.97
CA ALA A 64 6.63 16.23 -4.35
C ALA A 64 5.91 17.51 -3.93
N LEU A 65 4.59 17.60 -4.10
CA LEU A 65 3.82 18.76 -3.63
C LEU A 65 3.88 18.91 -2.10
N HIS A 66 3.87 17.80 -1.36
CA HIS A 66 4.07 17.86 0.09
C HIS A 66 5.47 18.36 0.45
N GLU A 67 6.52 17.96 -0.27
CA GLU A 67 7.88 18.48 -0.09
C GLU A 67 7.96 19.99 -0.33
N ASP A 68 7.30 20.48 -1.39
CA ASP A 68 7.25 21.90 -1.73
C ASP A 68 6.47 22.73 -0.70
N ILE A 69 5.34 22.22 -0.21
CA ILE A 69 4.46 22.91 0.75
C ILE A 69 5.02 22.91 2.16
N ALA A 70 5.65 21.80 2.59
CA ALA A 70 5.91 21.55 4.00
C ALA A 70 6.86 22.57 4.64
N GLY A 71 7.68 23.29 3.87
CA GLY A 71 8.36 24.54 4.21
C GLY A 71 9.21 24.62 5.49
N ARG A 72 9.13 23.68 6.47
CA ARG A 72 9.73 23.67 7.82
C ARG A 72 9.34 22.50 8.76
N GLY A 73 8.39 21.60 8.47
CA GLY A 73 8.02 20.51 9.41
C GLY A 73 8.64 19.14 9.07
N THR A 74 9.58 18.65 9.89
CA THR A 74 10.24 17.33 9.70
C THR A 74 9.23 16.18 9.73
N ASP A 75 8.35 16.20 10.73
CA ASP A 75 7.47 15.06 11.04
C ASP A 75 6.42 14.83 9.93
N HIS A 76 5.86 15.91 9.37
CA HIS A 76 4.92 15.81 8.24
C HIS A 76 5.57 15.10 7.05
N LEU A 77 6.79 15.51 6.69
CA LEU A 77 7.50 14.93 5.56
C LEU A 77 7.94 13.49 5.83
N GLU A 78 8.35 13.17 7.05
CA GLU A 78 8.67 11.80 7.46
C GLU A 78 7.46 10.88 7.25
N VAL A 79 6.28 11.28 7.73
CA VAL A 79 5.04 10.50 7.57
C VAL A 79 4.62 10.38 6.10
N VAL A 80 4.71 11.46 5.32
CA VAL A 80 4.44 11.41 3.86
C VAL A 80 5.41 10.47 3.14
N CYS A 81 6.70 10.52 3.48
CA CYS A 81 7.72 9.67 2.88
C CYS A 81 7.49 8.19 3.22
N ALA A 82 7.14 7.89 4.47
CA ALA A 82 6.82 6.54 4.91
C ALA A 82 5.60 6.00 4.15
N LEU A 83 4.49 6.75 4.12
CA LEU A 83 3.29 6.32 3.39
C LEU A 83 3.56 6.12 1.90
N HIS A 84 4.30 7.04 1.27
CA HIS A 84 4.73 6.90 -0.10
C HIS A 84 5.55 5.62 -0.31
N GLY A 85 6.48 5.31 0.59
CA GLY A 85 7.28 4.08 0.55
C GLY A 85 6.42 2.82 0.58
N HIS A 86 5.45 2.74 1.50
CA HIS A 86 4.52 1.61 1.58
C HIS A 86 3.67 1.47 0.32
N LEU A 87 3.12 2.58 -0.19
CA LEU A 87 2.33 2.60 -1.42
C LEU A 87 3.15 2.23 -2.65
N ALA A 88 4.38 2.71 -2.78
CA ALA A 88 5.29 2.32 -3.84
C ALA A 88 5.63 0.82 -3.79
N GLY A 89 5.82 0.28 -2.58
CA GLY A 89 5.96 -1.17 -2.35
C GLY A 89 4.75 -1.97 -2.84
N ALA A 90 3.54 -1.58 -2.42
CA ALA A 90 2.31 -2.25 -2.85
C ALA A 90 2.05 -2.08 -4.37
N LEU A 91 2.49 -0.99 -4.99
CA LEU A 91 2.35 -0.75 -6.42
C LEU A 91 3.29 -1.66 -7.22
N ARG A 92 4.50 -1.93 -6.69
CA ARG A 92 5.44 -2.90 -7.24
C ARG A 92 4.79 -4.28 -7.31
N VAL A 93 4.19 -4.74 -6.20
CA VAL A 93 3.47 -6.03 -6.12
C VAL A 93 2.34 -6.09 -7.15
N ARG A 94 1.50 -5.04 -7.22
CA ARG A 94 0.45 -4.94 -8.25
C ARG A 94 1.02 -5.08 -9.66
N ASN A 95 2.09 -4.35 -9.98
CA ASN A 95 2.68 -4.34 -11.31
C ASN A 95 3.38 -5.67 -11.65
N ALA A 96 4.01 -6.31 -10.68
CA ALA A 96 4.60 -7.64 -10.83
C ALA A 96 3.53 -8.67 -11.17
N ILE A 97 2.37 -8.65 -10.51
CA ILE A 97 1.25 -9.54 -10.81
C ILE A 97 0.60 -9.19 -12.15
N ALA A 98 0.39 -7.90 -12.44
CA ALA A 98 -0.30 -7.45 -13.65
C ALA A 98 0.49 -7.74 -14.93
N HIS A 99 1.82 -7.64 -14.88
CA HIS A 99 2.67 -7.60 -16.06
C HIS A 99 3.77 -8.66 -16.07
N GLY A 100 4.03 -9.30 -14.93
CA GLY A 100 5.16 -10.20 -14.76
C GLY A 100 4.79 -11.59 -14.28
N LEU A 101 3.51 -11.96 -14.14
CA LEU A 101 3.11 -13.28 -13.66
C LEU A 101 3.60 -14.38 -14.61
N GLU A 102 4.49 -15.25 -14.13
CA GLU A 102 5.04 -16.40 -14.87
C GLU A 102 4.34 -17.70 -14.48
N SER A 103 4.14 -17.93 -13.18
CA SER A 103 3.54 -19.16 -12.65
C SER A 103 2.88 -18.93 -11.28
N TYR A 104 2.10 -19.91 -10.82
CA TYR A 104 1.49 -19.93 -9.49
C TYR A 104 1.42 -21.36 -8.97
N GLY A 105 1.47 -21.53 -7.65
CA GLY A 105 1.49 -22.86 -7.04
C GLY A 105 1.38 -22.81 -5.52
N ILE A 106 1.47 -23.98 -4.90
CA ILE A 106 1.50 -24.17 -3.45
C ILE A 106 2.93 -24.60 -3.10
N ALA A 107 3.60 -23.91 -2.18
CA ALA A 107 4.89 -24.36 -1.68
C ALA A 107 4.70 -25.68 -0.90
N GLY A 108 5.60 -26.64 -1.01
CA GLY A 108 5.49 -27.93 -0.29
C GLY A 108 4.90 -29.07 -1.13
N SER A 109 5.59 -30.21 -1.13
CA SER A 109 5.26 -31.40 -1.92
C SER A 109 4.01 -32.14 -1.45
N ASP A 110 3.55 -31.88 -0.23
CA ASP A 110 2.38 -32.46 0.43
C ASP A 110 1.13 -31.56 0.39
N GLY A 111 1.22 -30.40 -0.27
CA GLY A 111 0.14 -29.42 -0.35
C GLY A 111 -0.09 -28.63 0.94
N SER A 112 0.82 -28.73 1.93
CA SER A 112 0.67 -28.05 3.23
C SER A 112 1.24 -26.64 3.27
N GLY A 113 1.90 -26.16 2.21
CA GLY A 113 2.53 -24.85 2.25
C GLY A 113 1.72 -23.75 1.60
N GLU A 114 2.32 -22.58 1.54
CA GLU A 114 1.63 -21.35 1.20
C GLU A 114 1.45 -21.20 -0.31
N ALA A 115 0.26 -20.77 -0.74
CA ALA A 115 0.05 -20.34 -2.11
C ALA A 115 0.95 -19.16 -2.48
N TYR A 116 1.52 -19.20 -3.68
CA TYR A 116 2.41 -18.17 -4.21
C TYR A 116 2.18 -17.87 -5.70
N PHE A 117 2.63 -16.68 -6.10
CA PHE A 117 2.87 -16.27 -7.47
C PHE A 117 4.37 -16.10 -7.70
N GLN A 118 4.85 -16.61 -8.82
CA GLN A 118 6.16 -16.29 -9.33
C GLN A 118 6.02 -15.23 -10.41
N CYS A 119 6.66 -14.09 -10.19
CA CYS A 119 6.63 -12.96 -11.10
C CYS A 119 8.04 -12.60 -11.57
N ARG A 120 8.17 -12.04 -12.77
CA ARG A 120 9.39 -11.40 -13.27
C ARG A 120 9.08 -10.06 -13.90
N LEU A 121 9.65 -9.00 -13.33
CA LEU A 121 9.54 -7.65 -13.86
C LEU A 121 10.95 -7.09 -14.10
N LYS A 122 11.28 -6.74 -15.35
CA LYS A 122 12.61 -6.22 -15.74
C LYS A 122 13.77 -7.08 -15.21
N ASP A 123 13.69 -8.40 -15.44
CA ASP A 123 14.69 -9.40 -15.07
C ASP A 123 14.88 -9.65 -13.55
N ALA A 124 14.08 -9.03 -12.69
CA ALA A 124 14.06 -9.34 -11.26
C ALA A 124 12.97 -10.40 -10.97
N PRO A 125 13.34 -11.65 -10.65
CA PRO A 125 12.38 -12.63 -10.16
C PRO A 125 11.90 -12.26 -8.76
N GLU A 126 10.60 -12.35 -8.53
CA GLU A 126 9.95 -12.05 -7.25
C GLU A 126 8.90 -13.14 -6.96
N VAL A 127 8.88 -13.61 -5.71
CA VAL A 127 7.86 -14.55 -5.23
C VAL A 127 6.92 -13.81 -4.29
N ILE A 128 5.64 -13.79 -4.66
CA ILE A 128 4.59 -13.11 -3.91
C ILE A 128 3.70 -14.19 -3.28
N THR A 129 3.77 -14.32 -1.96
CA THR A 129 2.94 -15.27 -1.22
C THR A 129 1.57 -14.67 -0.87
N LEU A 130 0.63 -15.50 -0.41
CA LEU A 130 -0.66 -15.00 0.09
C LEU A 130 -0.47 -14.03 1.28
N ARG A 131 0.48 -14.28 2.19
CA ARG A 131 0.84 -13.39 3.29
C ARG A 131 1.33 -12.04 2.78
N HIS A 132 2.22 -12.03 1.78
CA HIS A 132 2.66 -10.78 1.14
C HIS A 132 1.49 -10.00 0.55
N LEU A 133 0.55 -10.67 -0.12
CA LEU A 133 -0.66 -10.05 -0.64
C LEU A 133 -1.54 -9.48 0.47
N LYS A 134 -1.83 -10.25 1.52
CA LYS A 134 -2.65 -9.81 2.66
C LYS A 134 -2.04 -8.58 3.34
N ALA A 135 -0.73 -8.56 3.54
CA ALA A 135 -0.02 -7.39 4.07
C ALA A 135 -0.18 -6.16 3.15
N CYS A 136 -0.06 -6.33 1.82
CA CYS A 136 -0.29 -5.26 0.86
C CYS A 136 -1.73 -4.73 0.89
N LEU A 137 -2.73 -5.62 0.98
CA LEU A 137 -4.14 -5.25 1.07
C LEU A 137 -4.42 -4.45 2.34
N SER A 138 -3.86 -4.87 3.47
CA SER A 138 -4.03 -4.19 4.75
C SER A 138 -3.50 -2.75 4.70
N ARG A 139 -2.29 -2.56 4.14
CA ARG A 139 -1.70 -1.23 3.92
C ARG A 139 -2.55 -0.34 3.00
N LEU A 140 -3.13 -0.92 1.95
CA LEU A 140 -3.98 -0.18 1.01
C LEU A 140 -5.35 0.18 1.58
N ALA A 141 -5.89 -0.62 2.49
CA ALA A 141 -7.21 -0.38 3.08
C ALA A 141 -7.28 0.96 3.84
N GLY A 142 -6.20 1.35 4.53
CA GLY A 142 -6.10 2.63 5.25
C GLY A 142 -5.59 3.81 4.39
N ALA A 143 -4.94 3.54 3.27
CA ALA A 143 -4.21 4.53 2.48
C ALA A 143 -5.06 5.76 2.09
N ARG A 144 -6.32 5.55 1.71
CA ARG A 144 -7.26 6.60 1.31
C ARG A 144 -7.43 7.67 2.38
N MET A 145 -7.67 7.22 3.61
CA MET A 145 -7.84 8.10 4.76
C MET A 145 -6.54 8.85 5.05
N HIS A 146 -5.39 8.19 4.96
CA HIS A 146 -4.09 8.82 5.21
C HIS A 146 -3.73 9.88 4.16
N ILE A 147 -3.96 9.58 2.88
CA ILE A 147 -3.78 10.55 1.79
C ILE A 147 -4.61 11.81 2.06
N SER A 148 -5.90 11.65 2.38
CA SER A 148 -6.79 12.78 2.67
C SER A 148 -6.34 13.56 3.93
N ARG A 149 -6.01 12.88 5.03
CA ARG A 149 -5.56 13.49 6.28
C ARG A 149 -4.25 14.28 6.11
N LEU A 150 -3.28 13.72 5.40
CA LEU A 150 -2.00 14.39 5.14
C LEU A 150 -2.16 15.55 4.16
N THR A 151 -3.03 15.41 3.16
CA THR A 151 -3.39 16.51 2.24
C THR A 151 -4.02 17.67 3.00
N TYR A 152 -4.98 17.39 3.87
CA TYR A 152 -5.59 18.38 4.74
C TYR A 152 -4.56 19.07 5.65
N ALA A 153 -3.69 18.30 6.30
CA ALA A 153 -2.64 18.82 7.16
C ALA A 153 -1.69 19.78 6.44
N ALA A 154 -1.32 19.45 5.19
CA ALA A 154 -0.47 20.32 4.37
C ALA A 154 -1.14 21.65 4.00
N LEU A 155 -2.46 21.65 3.80
CA LEU A 155 -3.23 22.87 3.53
C LEU A 155 -3.48 23.71 4.79
N HIS A 156 -3.37 23.12 5.98
CA HIS A 156 -3.69 23.76 7.27
C HIS A 156 -2.56 23.55 8.30
N PRO A 157 -1.32 24.01 8.04
CA PRO A 157 -0.15 23.70 8.88
C PRO A 157 -0.19 24.26 10.31
N GLY A 158 -1.19 25.09 10.64
CA GLY A 158 -1.41 25.64 11.98
C GLY A 158 -2.55 24.98 12.77
N GLU A 159 -3.20 23.94 12.23
CA GLU A 159 -4.33 23.29 12.87
C GLU A 159 -3.90 22.57 14.16
N ARG A 160 -4.76 22.57 15.19
CA ARG A 160 -4.47 21.85 16.43
C ARG A 160 -4.62 20.35 16.22
N GLY A 161 -3.72 19.56 16.80
CA GLY A 161 -3.80 18.09 16.76
C GLY A 161 -3.12 17.43 15.56
N LEU A 162 -2.37 18.19 14.74
CA LEU A 162 -1.58 17.61 13.65
C LEU A 162 -0.58 16.55 14.14
N GLN A 163 0.02 16.73 15.31
CA GLN A 163 0.90 15.71 15.87
C GLN A 163 0.17 14.38 16.13
N SER A 164 -1.02 14.42 16.74
CA SER A 164 -1.83 13.21 16.94
C SER A 164 -2.20 12.55 15.63
N LEU A 165 -2.39 13.34 14.56
CA LEU A 165 -2.60 12.80 13.22
C LEU A 165 -1.34 12.09 12.72
N TYR A 166 -0.16 12.67 12.86
CA TYR A 166 1.09 12.04 12.46
C TYR A 166 1.36 10.75 13.23
N ASP A 167 1.10 10.75 14.53
CA ASP A 167 1.23 9.58 15.41
C ASP A 167 0.25 8.48 14.96
N ASP A 168 -1.02 8.81 14.71
CA ASP A 168 -2.02 7.85 14.22
C ASP A 168 -1.61 7.20 12.89
N VAL A 169 -1.11 8.00 11.94
CA VAL A 169 -0.68 7.49 10.62
C VAL A 169 0.54 6.60 10.81
N THR A 170 1.49 7.01 11.64
CA THR A 170 2.71 6.24 11.93
C THR A 170 2.40 4.91 12.60
N ASP A 171 1.56 4.91 13.63
CA ASP A 171 1.17 3.70 14.35
C ASP A 171 0.42 2.72 13.45
N LEU A 172 -0.44 3.22 12.56
CA LEU A 172 -1.14 2.37 11.62
C LEU A 172 -0.18 1.76 10.60
N MET A 173 0.83 2.50 10.13
CA MET A 173 1.87 1.96 9.24
C MET A 173 2.70 0.86 9.93
N ARG A 174 3.05 1.02 11.21
CA ARG A 174 3.84 0.04 11.99
C ARG A 174 3.09 -1.27 12.27
N ARG A 175 1.78 -1.24 12.45
CA ARG A 175 0.95 -2.45 12.71
C ARG A 175 0.94 -3.46 11.55
N HIS A 176 1.58 -3.15 10.44
CA HIS A 176 1.63 -3.98 9.24
C HIS A 176 3.07 -4.34 8.82
N GLU A 177 4.04 -4.22 9.73
CA GLU A 177 5.44 -4.62 9.55
C GLU A 177 5.80 -6.00 10.14
N ASP A 178 4.93 -6.56 10.99
CA ASP A 178 5.03 -7.91 11.57
C ASP A 178 4.21 -8.95 10.77
#